data_AF-A0A4C1WFK6-F1
#
_entry.id   AF-A0A4C1WFK6-F1
#
_cell.length_a   1.000
_cell.length_b   1.000
_cell.length_c   1.000
_cell.angle_alpha   90.00
_cell.angle_beta   90.00
_cell.angle_gamma   90.00
#
_symmetry.space_group_name_H-M   'P 1'
#
loop_
_entity.id
_entity.type
_entity.pdbx_description
1 polymer ?
#
loop_
_entity_poly.entity_id
_entity_poly.type
_entity_poly.pdbx_seq_one_letter_code
_entity_poly.pdbx_strand_id
1 'polypeptide(L)'
;MCFRGRCLLFSEGQWQEEDGQLLVSWASRFYCNYVIFVGVLLFIVSSVQLYRLSSAVLRDADASFLGAFVEAAGCAALCTACLAAAAAVTLGLITWCRNIMERFPSCKIADGLDIDKKDQISTNGFYVEMGTAQFGAWGAFATCVGLTVFSTLKLCRYHQLENIRVSMYRERQRLVNEAAAGAPSPERCSTPPVAVAAHN
;
A
#
# COMPACT_ATOMS: atom_id res chain seq x y z
N MET A 1 1.26 -12.04 -17.10
CA MET A 1 1.04 -11.95 -18.56
C MET A 1 2.20 -12.61 -19.26
N CYS A 2 2.00 -13.86 -19.70
CA CYS A 2 3.02 -14.59 -20.43
C CYS A 2 2.35 -15.39 -21.54
N PHE A 3 2.66 -15.08 -22.79
CA PHE A 3 2.34 -15.99 -23.89
C PHE A 3 3.38 -17.10 -23.88
N ARG A 4 2.98 -18.31 -23.45
CA ARG A 4 3.87 -19.49 -23.39
C ARG A 4 5.23 -19.22 -22.71
N GLY A 5 5.24 -18.44 -21.62
CA GLY A 5 6.46 -18.14 -20.85
C GLY A 5 7.36 -17.02 -21.41
N ARG A 6 6.91 -16.28 -22.45
CA ARG A 6 7.58 -15.09 -22.97
C ARG A 6 6.84 -13.80 -22.59
N CYS A 7 7.60 -12.73 -22.36
CA CYS A 7 7.07 -11.44 -21.89
C CYS A 7 6.69 -10.56 -23.08
N LEU A 8 5.43 -10.13 -23.14
CA LEU A 8 4.91 -9.27 -24.21
C LEU A 8 5.13 -7.76 -23.93
N LEU A 9 5.45 -7.39 -22.69
CA LEU A 9 5.76 -6.00 -22.36
C LEU A 9 7.04 -5.57 -23.08
N PHE A 10 6.96 -4.51 -23.89
CA PHE A 10 8.10 -3.95 -24.66
C PHE A 10 8.67 -4.89 -25.74
N SER A 11 7.97 -5.95 -26.13
CA SER A 11 8.40 -6.71 -27.31
C SER A 11 8.21 -5.86 -28.56
N GLU A 12 9.22 -5.83 -29.42
CA GLU A 12 9.14 -5.23 -30.75
C GLU A 12 9.08 -6.34 -31.78
N GLY A 13 8.49 -6.10 -32.94
CA GLY A 13 8.48 -7.08 -34.03
C GLY A 13 8.74 -6.40 -35.35
N GLN A 14 9.46 -7.09 -36.25
CA GLN A 14 9.64 -6.64 -37.62
C GLN A 14 8.76 -7.48 -38.56
N TRP A 15 8.06 -6.79 -39.45
CA TRP A 15 7.24 -7.43 -40.48
C TRP A 15 8.11 -7.90 -41.63
N GLN A 16 8.01 -9.18 -41.97
CA GLN A 16 8.68 -9.74 -43.14
C GLN A 16 7.79 -9.59 -44.37
N GLU A 17 8.31 -8.95 -45.42
CA GLU A 17 7.57 -8.68 -46.66
C GLU A 17 7.24 -9.94 -47.47
N GLU A 18 8.05 -10.99 -47.35
CA GLU A 18 7.93 -12.23 -48.13
C GLU A 18 6.72 -13.09 -47.73
N ASP A 19 6.49 -13.27 -46.42
CA ASP A 19 5.48 -14.19 -45.88
C ASP A 19 4.37 -13.48 -45.05
N GLY A 20 4.48 -12.16 -44.88
CA GLY A 20 3.57 -11.37 -44.03
C GLY A 20 3.66 -11.71 -42.54
N GLN A 21 4.75 -12.38 -42.12
CA GLN A 21 4.96 -12.83 -40.75
C GLN A 21 5.58 -11.74 -39.88
N LEU A 22 5.13 -11.63 -38.62
CA LEU A 22 5.74 -10.77 -37.61
C LEU A 22 6.86 -11.54 -36.88
N LEU A 23 8.11 -11.14 -37.08
CA LEU A 23 9.23 -11.67 -36.33
C LEU A 23 9.38 -10.91 -35.02
N VAL A 24 8.94 -11.51 -33.91
CA VAL A 24 8.94 -10.86 -32.59
C VAL A 24 10.31 -10.96 -31.91
N SER A 25 10.89 -9.81 -31.59
CA SER A 25 11.99 -9.65 -30.64
C SER A 25 11.43 -9.51 -29.23
N TRP A 26 11.53 -10.60 -28.46
CA TRP A 26 11.02 -10.66 -27.10
C TRP A 26 11.84 -9.78 -26.15
N ALA A 27 11.16 -8.94 -25.37
CA ALA A 27 11.79 -8.17 -24.32
C ALA A 27 12.26 -9.06 -23.16
N SER A 28 13.15 -8.51 -22.33
CA SER A 28 13.66 -9.18 -21.14
C SER A 28 12.52 -9.62 -20.22
N ARG A 29 12.61 -10.85 -19.69
CA ARG A 29 11.66 -11.42 -18.72
C ARG A 29 11.54 -10.58 -17.43
N PHE A 30 12.52 -9.72 -17.18
CA PHE A 30 12.56 -8.82 -16.02
C PHE A 30 11.31 -7.95 -15.89
N TYR A 31 10.80 -7.37 -16.98
CA TYR A 31 9.65 -6.46 -16.94
C TYR A 31 8.37 -7.16 -16.48
N CYS A 32 8.07 -8.35 -17.03
CA CYS A 32 6.91 -9.13 -16.60
C CYS A 32 7.07 -9.66 -15.17
N ASN A 33 8.28 -10.12 -14.80
CA ASN A 33 8.55 -10.58 -13.44
C ASN A 33 8.39 -9.46 -12.42
N TYR A 34 8.79 -8.23 -12.76
CA TYR A 34 8.59 -7.06 -11.91
C TYR A 34 7.10 -6.81 -11.64
N VAL A 35 6.24 -6.79 -12.67
CA VAL A 35 4.80 -6.58 -12.50
C VAL A 35 4.15 -7.68 -11.66
N ILE A 36 4.52 -8.95 -11.87
CA ILE A 36 4.03 -10.08 -11.07
C ILE A 36 4.48 -9.94 -9.61
N PHE A 37 5.76 -9.62 -9.39
CA PHE A 37 6.32 -9.43 -8.06
C PHE A 37 5.61 -8.31 -7.30
N VAL A 38 5.38 -7.16 -7.95
CA VAL A 38 4.62 -6.04 -7.36
C VAL A 38 3.19 -6.48 -7.01
N GLY A 39 2.52 -7.25 -7.87
CA GLY A 39 1.19 -7.79 -7.59
C GLY A 39 1.16 -8.73 -6.37
N VAL A 40 2.15 -9.62 -6.24
CA VAL A 40 2.28 -10.54 -5.09
C VAL A 40 2.57 -9.76 -3.81
N LEU A 41 3.50 -8.79 -3.86
CA LEU A 41 3.78 -7.93 -2.71
C LEU A 41 2.55 -7.15 -2.26
N LEU A 42 1.78 -6.61 -3.20
CA LEU A 42 0.54 -5.90 -2.90
C LEU A 42 -0.47 -6.80 -2.18
N PHE A 43 -0.60 -8.05 -2.63
CA PHE A 43 -1.50 -9.03 -2.01
C PHE A 43 -1.09 -9.38 -0.58
N ILE A 44 0.20 -9.62 -0.35
CA ILE A 44 0.75 -9.93 0.97
C ILE A 44 0.54 -8.73 1.91
N VAL A 45 0.93 -7.54 1.49
CA VAL A 45 0.83 -6.35 2.34
C VAL A 45 -0.62 -5.99 2.64
N SER A 46 -1.52 -6.11 1.66
CA SER A 46 -2.96 -5.88 1.89
C SER A 46 -3.54 -6.89 2.89
N SER A 47 -3.12 -8.15 2.81
CA SER A 47 -3.53 -9.21 3.74
C SER A 47 -3.02 -8.94 5.16
N VAL A 48 -1.77 -8.48 5.30
CA VAL A 48 -1.20 -8.06 6.60
C VAL A 48 -1.94 -6.85 7.16
N GLN A 49 -2.22 -5.84 6.34
CA GLN A 49 -2.99 -4.65 6.78
C GLN A 49 -4.39 -5.05 7.26
N LEU A 50 -5.09 -5.91 6.51
CA LEU A 50 -6.41 -6.40 6.87
C LEU A 50 -6.38 -7.18 8.18
N TYR A 51 -5.39 -8.06 8.37
CA TYR A 51 -5.21 -8.82 9.60
C TYR A 51 -4.93 -7.92 10.81
N ARG A 52 -4.06 -6.91 10.64
CA ARG A 52 -3.76 -5.97 11.73
C ARG A 52 -4.97 -5.13 12.11
N LEU A 53 -5.72 -4.66 11.11
CA LEU A 53 -6.94 -3.90 11.34
C LEU A 53 -8.00 -4.76 12.05
N SER A 54 -8.23 -5.99 11.58
CA SER A 54 -9.20 -6.89 12.21
C SER A 54 -8.81 -7.27 13.63
N SER A 55 -7.54 -7.57 13.88
CA SER A 55 -7.05 -7.87 15.23
C SER A 55 -7.13 -6.65 16.16
N ALA A 56 -6.90 -5.43 15.67
CA ALA A 56 -7.01 -4.22 16.49
C ALA A 56 -8.45 -3.97 16.91
N VAL A 57 -9.40 -4.13 15.99
CA VAL A 57 -10.84 -4.01 16.26
C VAL A 57 -11.33 -5.08 17.23
N LEU A 58 -10.83 -6.32 17.12
CA LEU A 58 -11.26 -7.42 17.99
C LEU A 58 -10.65 -7.38 19.40
N ARG A 59 -9.51 -6.71 19.60
CA ARG A 59 -8.77 -6.74 20.87
C ARG A 59 -8.81 -5.41 21.63
N ASP A 60 -9.52 -4.40 21.15
CA ASP A 60 -9.46 -3.01 21.65
C ASP A 60 -8.00 -2.57 21.93
N ALA A 61 -7.08 -3.03 21.08
CA ALA A 61 -5.66 -2.81 21.29
C ALA A 61 -5.27 -1.46 20.67
N ASP A 62 -4.71 -0.58 21.49
CA ASP A 62 -4.13 0.67 21.00
C ASP A 62 -2.96 0.35 20.05
N ALA A 63 -3.11 0.69 18.76
CA ALA A 63 -2.02 0.53 17.81
C ALA A 63 -0.86 1.47 18.18
N SER A 64 0.36 0.94 18.19
CA SER A 64 1.57 1.72 18.48
C SER A 64 1.88 2.70 17.35
N PHE A 65 2.36 3.90 17.68
CA PHE A 65 2.78 4.93 16.72
C PHE A 65 3.76 4.40 15.66
N LEU A 66 4.79 3.65 16.09
CA LEU A 66 5.76 3.02 15.17
C LEU A 66 5.08 2.05 14.20
N GLY A 67 4.05 1.33 14.65
CA GLY A 67 3.27 0.44 13.80
C GLY A 67 2.44 1.17 12.75
N ALA A 68 1.94 2.37 13.05
CA ALA A 68 1.23 3.22 12.09
C ALA A 68 2.21 3.91 11.11
N PHE A 69 3.41 4.27 11.58
CA PHE A 69 4.45 4.85 10.73
C PHE A 69 4.96 3.86 9.68
N VAL A 70 5.25 2.62 10.09
CA VAL A 70 5.68 1.55 9.17
C VAL A 70 4.59 1.22 8.15
N GLU A 71 3.32 1.25 8.56
CA GLU A 71 2.17 1.07 7.67
C GLU A 71 2.10 2.19 6.61
N ALA A 72 2.23 3.45 7.02
CA ALA A 72 2.24 4.59 6.10
C ALA A 72 3.44 4.56 5.13
N ALA A 73 4.65 4.31 5.64
CA ALA A 73 5.86 4.19 4.82
C ALA A 73 5.76 3.02 3.82
N GLY A 74 5.22 1.87 4.25
CA GLY A 74 4.98 0.72 3.39
C GLY A 74 3.97 1.01 2.28
N CYS A 75 2.85 1.67 2.60
CA CYS A 75 1.86 2.10 1.61
C CYS A 75 2.43 3.09 0.59
N ALA A 76 3.27 4.04 1.04
CA ALA A 76 3.93 4.98 0.14
C ALA A 76 4.91 4.27 -0.81
N ALA A 77 5.72 3.34 -0.29
CA ALA A 77 6.62 2.53 -1.12
C ALA A 77 5.84 1.71 -2.17
N LEU A 78 4.75 1.06 -1.75
CA LEU A 78 3.89 0.31 -2.67
C LEU A 78 3.22 1.18 -3.73
N CYS A 79 2.78 2.40 -3.38
CA CYS A 79 2.27 3.35 -4.37
C CYS A 79 3.26 3.59 -5.50
N THR A 80 4.54 3.81 -5.18
CA THR A 80 5.58 4.04 -6.19
C THR A 80 5.81 2.80 -7.06
N ALA A 81 5.80 1.61 -6.46
CA ALA A 81 5.96 0.35 -7.18
C ALA A 81 4.76 0.08 -8.12
N CYS A 82 3.53 0.32 -7.66
CA CYS A 82 2.31 0.21 -8.46
C CYS A 82 2.28 1.21 -9.61
N LEU A 83 2.72 2.45 -9.40
CA LEU A 83 2.84 3.45 -10.46
C LEU A 83 3.81 2.99 -11.55
N ALA A 84 4.99 2.51 -11.15
CA ALA A 84 5.98 1.98 -12.10
C ALA A 84 5.44 0.76 -12.86
N ALA A 85 4.73 -0.15 -12.18
CA ALA A 85 4.10 -1.31 -12.82
C ALA A 85 3.00 -0.89 -13.82
N ALA A 86 2.12 0.04 -13.44
CA ALA A 86 1.07 0.57 -14.31
C ALA A 86 1.67 1.27 -15.54
N ALA A 87 2.69 2.11 -15.35
CA ALA A 87 3.41 2.76 -16.43
C ALA A 87 4.08 1.73 -17.37
N ALA A 88 4.74 0.71 -16.83
CA ALA A 88 5.36 -0.35 -17.63
C ALA A 88 4.35 -1.10 -18.50
N VAL A 89 3.17 -1.45 -17.94
CA VAL A 89 2.10 -2.13 -18.70
C VAL A 89 1.53 -1.22 -19.78
N THR A 90 1.27 0.06 -19.46
CA THR A 90 0.74 1.03 -20.43
C THR A 90 1.73 1.30 -21.56
N LEU A 91 2.99 1.59 -21.25
CA LEU A 91 4.03 1.84 -22.26
C LEU A 91 4.30 0.60 -23.11
N GLY A 92 4.39 -0.57 -22.48
CA GLY A 92 4.59 -1.83 -23.21
C GLY A 92 3.47 -2.12 -24.20
N LEU A 93 2.21 -1.84 -23.83
CA LEU A 93 1.07 -2.00 -24.74
C LEU A 93 1.09 -0.97 -25.88
N ILE A 94 1.45 0.28 -25.60
CA ILE A 94 1.56 1.32 -26.64
C ILE A 94 2.63 0.95 -27.66
N THR A 95 3.81 0.51 -27.21
CA THR A 95 4.90 0.07 -28.10
C THR A 95 4.49 -1.12 -28.95
N TRP A 96 3.86 -2.12 -28.33
CA TRP A 96 3.35 -3.28 -29.06
C TRP A 96 2.30 -2.88 -30.11
N CYS A 97 1.30 -2.10 -29.71
CA CYS A 97 0.25 -1.65 -30.62
C CYS A 97 0.79 -0.78 -31.74
N ARG A 98 1.84 0.03 -31.51
CA ARG A 98 2.49 0.82 -32.57
C ARG A 98 3.07 -0.09 -33.67
N ASN A 99 3.77 -1.17 -33.30
CA ASN A 99 4.32 -2.14 -34.25
C ASN A 99 3.21 -2.88 -35.02
N ILE A 100 2.13 -3.25 -34.34
CA ILE A 100 0.98 -3.93 -34.97
C ILE A 100 0.22 -3.01 -35.93
N MET A 101 0.12 -1.72 -35.60
CA MET A 101 -0.59 -0.73 -36.42
C MET A 101 0.14 -0.36 -37.72
N GLU A 102 1.38 -0.82 -37.93
CA GLU A 102 2.05 -0.67 -39.23
C GLU A 102 1.33 -1.43 -40.35
N ARG A 103 0.69 -2.57 -40.02
CA ARG A 103 -0.02 -3.41 -40.99
C ARG A 103 -1.53 -3.42 -40.83
N PHE A 104 -2.04 -3.15 -39.64
CA PHE A 104 -3.47 -3.16 -39.33
C PHE A 104 -3.97 -1.76 -38.94
N PRO A 105 -5.20 -1.37 -39.32
CA PRO A 105 -5.75 -0.07 -38.97
C PRO A 105 -6.03 0.11 -37.47
N SER A 106 -6.07 -0.97 -36.69
CA SER A 106 -6.12 -0.89 -35.23
C SER A 106 -5.54 -2.13 -34.55
N CYS A 107 -4.98 -1.92 -33.36
CA CYS A 107 -4.40 -2.98 -32.53
C CYS A 107 -5.41 -4.07 -32.14
N LYS A 108 -6.69 -3.71 -31.99
CA LYS A 108 -7.77 -4.65 -31.63
C LYS A 108 -8.09 -5.64 -32.76
N ILE A 109 -7.95 -5.24 -34.02
CA ILE A 109 -8.27 -6.10 -35.18
C ILE A 109 -7.22 -7.19 -35.38
N ALA A 110 -6.01 -6.96 -34.89
CA ALA A 110 -4.95 -7.96 -34.86
C ALA A 110 -5.17 -9.07 -33.80
N ASP A 111 -6.18 -8.90 -32.93
CA ASP A 111 -6.54 -9.87 -31.91
C ASP A 111 -7.14 -11.14 -32.54
N GLY A 112 -6.50 -12.28 -32.31
CA GLY A 112 -6.93 -13.58 -32.85
C GLY A 112 -6.48 -13.90 -34.28
N LEU A 113 -5.64 -13.07 -34.89
CA LEU A 113 -4.96 -13.40 -36.15
C LEU A 113 -3.67 -14.19 -35.86
N ASP A 114 -3.38 -15.21 -36.68
CA ASP A 114 -2.10 -15.94 -36.57
C ASP A 114 -0.98 -15.15 -37.26
N ILE A 115 -0.46 -14.16 -36.55
CA ILE A 115 0.52 -13.19 -37.07
C ILE A 115 1.96 -13.75 -36.97
N ASP A 116 2.20 -14.69 -36.05
CA ASP A 116 3.50 -15.31 -35.85
C ASP A 116 3.44 -16.84 -35.95
N LYS A 117 3.73 -17.32 -37.15
CA LYS A 117 3.76 -18.75 -37.50
C LYS A 117 4.97 -19.50 -36.94
N LYS A 118 6.05 -18.81 -36.57
CA LYS A 118 7.35 -19.40 -36.18
C LYS A 118 7.37 -19.79 -34.71
N ASP A 119 6.90 -18.92 -33.82
CA ASP A 119 6.74 -19.26 -32.40
C ASP A 119 5.36 -19.85 -32.07
N GLN A 120 4.47 -20.00 -33.07
CA GLN A 120 3.11 -20.56 -32.94
C GLN A 120 2.29 -19.86 -31.84
N ILE A 121 2.36 -18.53 -31.77
CA ILE A 121 1.72 -17.80 -30.69
C ILE A 121 0.31 -17.41 -31.13
N SER A 122 -0.67 -18.06 -30.52
CA SER A 122 -2.06 -17.63 -30.67
C SER A 122 -2.21 -16.27 -30.00
N THR A 123 -2.47 -15.24 -30.79
CA THR A 123 -2.77 -13.87 -30.31
C THR A 123 -4.22 -13.74 -29.84
N ASN A 124 -4.96 -14.83 -29.66
CA ASN A 124 -6.37 -14.77 -29.27
C ASN A 124 -6.55 -14.11 -27.90
N GLY A 125 -7.35 -13.04 -27.85
CA GLY A 125 -7.75 -12.36 -26.63
C GLY A 125 -6.66 -11.51 -25.98
N PHE A 126 -5.52 -11.31 -26.65
CA PHE A 126 -4.39 -10.57 -26.08
C PHE A 126 -4.80 -9.14 -25.72
N TYR A 127 -5.65 -8.51 -26.55
CA TYR A 127 -6.07 -7.13 -26.34
C TYR A 127 -6.91 -6.99 -25.06
N VAL A 128 -7.80 -7.96 -24.80
CA VAL A 128 -8.64 -7.99 -23.60
C VAL A 128 -7.81 -8.33 -22.36
N GLU A 129 -6.92 -9.33 -22.44
CA GLU A 129 -6.01 -9.66 -21.34
C GLU A 129 -5.11 -8.47 -20.96
N MET A 130 -4.52 -7.79 -21.95
CA MET A 130 -3.69 -6.61 -21.74
C MET A 130 -4.48 -5.43 -21.15
N GLY A 131 -5.68 -5.19 -21.66
CA GLY A 131 -6.59 -4.18 -21.12
C GLY A 131 -6.98 -4.43 -19.67
N THR A 132 -7.29 -5.69 -19.30
CA THR A 132 -7.66 -6.04 -17.93
C THR A 132 -6.52 -5.84 -16.93
N ALA A 133 -5.27 -6.18 -17.25
CA ALA A 133 -4.18 -5.86 -16.31
C ALA A 133 -3.80 -4.38 -16.29
N GLN A 134 -3.99 -3.64 -17.39
CA GLN A 134 -3.83 -2.19 -17.34
C GLN A 134 -4.85 -1.58 -16.36
N PHE A 135 -6.13 -1.95 -16.48
CA PHE A 135 -7.16 -1.54 -15.54
C PHE A 135 -6.85 -1.98 -14.12
N GLY A 136 -6.43 -3.23 -13.93
CA GLY A 136 -6.04 -3.77 -12.62
C GLY A 136 -4.87 -3.01 -11.99
N ALA A 137 -3.83 -2.67 -12.77
CA ALA A 137 -2.66 -1.96 -12.27
C ALA A 137 -2.98 -0.51 -11.89
N TRP A 138 -3.74 0.22 -12.71
CA TRP A 138 -4.19 1.56 -12.39
C TRP A 138 -5.19 1.59 -11.23
N GLY A 139 -6.09 0.60 -11.14
CA GLY A 139 -6.98 0.40 -10.01
C GLY A 139 -6.21 0.16 -8.71
N ALA A 140 -5.21 -0.72 -8.76
CA ALA A 140 -4.32 -0.99 -7.62
C ALA A 140 -3.53 0.27 -7.19
N PHE A 141 -3.06 1.07 -8.14
CA PHE A 141 -2.42 2.34 -7.82
C PHE A 141 -3.38 3.30 -7.11
N ALA A 142 -4.61 3.47 -7.62
CA ALA A 142 -5.61 4.33 -7.01
C ALA A 142 -5.98 3.88 -5.58
N THR A 143 -6.13 2.57 -5.34
CA THR A 143 -6.39 2.05 -3.99
C THR A 143 -5.20 2.26 -3.06
N CYS A 144 -3.96 2.09 -3.53
CA CYS A 144 -2.76 2.37 -2.74
C CYS A 144 -2.67 3.85 -2.33
N VAL A 145 -3.02 4.78 -3.22
CA VAL A 145 -3.08 6.21 -2.89
C VAL A 145 -4.09 6.45 -1.77
N GLY A 146 -5.28 5.86 -1.87
CA GLY A 146 -6.28 5.90 -0.80
C GLY A 146 -5.74 5.38 0.54
N LEU A 147 -5.11 4.21 0.55
CA LEU A 147 -4.50 3.63 1.75
C LEU A 147 -3.39 4.52 2.34
N THR A 148 -2.61 5.19 1.50
CA THR A 148 -1.57 6.14 1.94
C THR A 148 -2.17 7.36 2.63
N VAL A 149 -3.26 7.90 2.09
CA VAL A 149 -4.01 9.00 2.72
C VAL A 149 -4.56 8.56 4.07
N PHE A 150 -5.27 7.42 4.13
CA PHE A 150 -5.85 6.91 5.38
C PHE A 150 -4.79 6.60 6.44
N SER A 151 -3.68 5.96 6.06
CA SER A 151 -2.57 5.67 6.99
C SER A 151 -1.86 6.93 7.47
N THR A 152 -1.72 7.96 6.63
CA THR A 152 -1.17 9.26 7.04
C THR A 152 -2.10 9.96 8.04
N LEU A 153 -3.41 9.99 7.76
CA LEU A 153 -4.40 10.55 8.70
C LEU A 153 -4.39 9.79 10.04
N LYS A 154 -4.30 8.46 9.99
CA LYS A 154 -4.16 7.60 11.16
C LYS A 154 -2.91 7.96 11.95
N LEU A 155 -1.75 8.10 11.28
CA LEU A 155 -0.49 8.49 11.92
C LEU A 155 -0.58 9.86 12.60
N CYS A 156 -1.18 10.86 11.93
CA CYS A 156 -1.41 12.18 12.51
C CYS A 156 -2.27 12.10 13.79
N ARG A 157 -3.33 11.30 13.79
CA ARG A 157 -4.17 11.11 15.00
C ARG A 157 -3.41 10.41 16.12
N TYR A 158 -2.62 9.38 15.82
CA TYR A 158 -1.81 8.70 16.83
C TYR A 158 -0.76 9.62 17.44
N HIS A 159 -0.10 10.45 16.64
CA HIS A 159 0.85 11.44 17.14
C HIS A 159 0.19 12.43 18.11
N GLN A 160 -1.02 12.92 17.80
CA GLN A 160 -1.78 13.80 18.70
C GLN A 160 -2.18 13.08 20.00
N LEU A 161 -2.65 11.83 19.91
CA LEU A 161 -3.02 11.03 21.09
C LEU A 161 -1.83 10.73 21.99
N GLU A 162 -0.66 10.46 21.41
CA GLU A 162 0.56 10.21 22.17
C GLU A 162 1.02 11.47 22.91
N ASN A 163 0.96 12.64 22.26
CA ASN A 163 1.21 13.93 22.92
C ASN A 163 0.26 14.18 24.11
N ILE A 164 -1.03 13.86 23.96
CA ILE A 164 -2.03 13.98 25.04
C ILE A 164 -1.75 12.98 26.16
N ARG A 165 -1.36 11.75 25.85
CA ARG A 165 -1.04 10.73 26.85
C ARG A 165 0.19 11.14 27.68
N VAL A 166 1.22 11.68 27.04
CA VAL A 166 2.43 12.17 27.71
C VAL A 166 2.13 13.39 28.58
N SER A 167 1.30 14.33 28.12
CA SER A 167 0.92 15.50 28.93
C SER A 167 0.10 15.09 30.15
N MET A 168 -0.88 14.19 30.00
CA MET A 168 -1.66 13.63 31.11
C MET A 168 -0.80 12.90 32.14
N TYR A 169 0.22 12.15 31.68
CA TYR A 169 1.17 11.47 32.57
C TYR A 169 2.02 12.47 33.37
N ARG A 170 2.57 13.50 32.71
CA ARG A 170 3.34 14.57 33.37
C ARG A 170 2.49 15.34 34.38
N GLU A 171 1.25 15.64 34.03
CA GLU A 171 0.33 16.35 34.92
C GLU A 171 -0.04 15.50 36.14
N ARG A 172 -0.28 14.20 35.97
CA ARG A 172 -0.46 13.27 37.11
C ARG A 172 0.77 13.25 38.03
N GLN A 173 1.99 13.24 37.48
CA GLN A 173 3.20 13.28 38.31
C GLN A 173 3.32 14.60 39.10
N ARG A 174 2.96 15.74 38.50
CA ARG A 174 2.93 17.03 39.20
C ARG A 174 1.96 16.99 40.38
N LEU A 175 0.73 16.53 40.15
CA LEU A 175 -0.29 16.44 41.20
C LEU A 175 0.12 15.51 42.35
N VAL A 176 0.77 14.38 42.04
CA VAL A 176 1.29 13.46 43.07
C VAL A 176 2.43 14.09 43.87
N ASN A 177 3.34 14.81 43.20
CA ASN A 177 4.46 15.46 43.87
C ASN A 177 4.00 16.64 44.74
N GLU A 178 3.02 17.44 44.31
CA GLU A 178 2.41 18.50 45.12
C GLU A 178 1.66 17.93 46.32
N ALA A 179 0.93 16.82 46.17
CA ALA A 179 0.27 16.14 47.28
C ALA A 179 1.28 15.57 48.30
N ALA A 180 2.42 15.04 47.83
CA ALA A 180 3.49 14.55 48.71
C ALA A 180 4.25 15.70 49.40
N ALA A 181 4.48 16.82 48.71
CA ALA A 181 5.13 18.01 49.27
C ALA A 181 4.21 18.82 50.21
N GLY A 182 2.89 18.75 49.99
CA GLY A 182 1.85 19.35 50.82
C GLY A 182 1.38 18.48 51.98
N ALA A 183 1.92 17.26 52.15
CA ALA A 183 1.64 16.42 53.31
C ALA A 183 2.29 17.05 54.55
N PRO A 184 1.51 17.53 55.55
CA PRO A 184 2.10 18.06 56.76
C PRO A 184 2.73 16.92 57.56
N SER A 185 3.94 17.15 58.05
CA SER A 185 4.57 16.41 59.15
C SER A 185 3.54 16.12 60.26
N PRO A 186 3.57 14.94 60.90
CA PRO A 186 2.57 14.52 61.87
C PRO A 186 2.78 15.24 63.22
N GLU A 187 2.56 16.55 63.26
CA GLU A 187 2.53 17.33 64.49
C GLU A 187 1.52 18.47 64.31
N ARG A 188 0.26 18.20 64.69
CA ARG A 188 -0.59 19.07 65.51
C ARG A 188 -2.00 18.47 65.64
N CYS A 189 -2.11 17.32 66.31
CA CYS A 189 -3.38 16.95 66.93
C CYS A 189 -3.48 17.78 68.22
N SER A 190 -3.97 19.02 68.09
CA SER A 190 -4.30 19.85 69.26
C SER A 190 -5.41 19.13 70.04
N THR A 191 -5.08 18.74 71.26
CA THR A 191 -5.98 18.14 72.26
C THR A 191 -7.27 18.96 72.43
N PRO A 192 -8.43 18.30 72.68
CA PRO A 192 -9.68 18.99 72.94
C PRO A 192 -9.61 19.79 74.27
N PRO A 193 -10.32 20.92 74.40
CA PRO A 193 -10.37 21.66 75.65
C PRO A 193 -11.10 20.83 76.72
N VAL A 194 -10.41 20.62 77.85
CA VAL A 194 -10.99 20.05 79.06
C VAL A 194 -12.02 21.02 79.63
N ALA A 195 -13.26 20.57 79.76
CA ALA A 195 -14.32 21.28 80.46
C ALA A 195 -13.96 21.41 81.95
N VAL A 196 -13.80 22.65 82.44
CA VAL A 196 -13.68 22.93 83.87
C VAL A 196 -15.10 23.13 84.41
N ALA A 197 -15.58 22.12 85.12
CA ALA A 197 -16.72 22.24 86.02
C ALA A 197 -16.32 23.12 87.22
N ALA A 198 -17.15 24.10 87.57
CA ALA A 198 -17.09 24.74 88.88
C ALA A 198 -18.52 24.91 89.42
N HIS A 199 -18.74 24.17 90.50
CA HIS A 199 -19.92 24.13 91.36
C HIS A 199 -19.67 25.12 92.50
N ASN A 200 -20.60 26.05 92.74
CA ASN A 200 -21.07 26.57 94.05
C ASN A 200 -21.86 27.86 93.86
#